data_AF-A0A969X461-F1
#
_entry.id   AF-A0A969X461-F1
#
_cell.length_a   1.000
_cell.length_b   1.000
_cell.length_c   1.000
_cell.angle_alpha   90.00
_cell.angle_beta   90.00
_cell.angle_gamma   90.00
#
_symmetry.space_group_name_H-M   'P 1'
#
loop_
_entity.id
_entity.type
_entity.pdbx_description
1 polymer ?
#
loop_
_entity_poly.entity_id
_entity_poly.type
_entity_poly.pdbx_seq_one_letter_code
_entity_poly.pdbx_strand_id
1 'polypeptide(L)'
;YFIQIGAFKKDINSFIRDVFEKLAGNKKLYQHNYNDLHIYRIGVFSKYNEAQTQLSIVKTGGIPDAFIIAYNNGKRIDLQTARRLE
;
A
#
# COMPACT_ATOMS: atom_id res chain seq x y z
N TYR A 1 -0.46 -0.21 -9.19
CA TYR A 1 -0.66 -0.94 -7.92
C TYR A 1 -0.09 -0.17 -6.75
N PHE A 2 -0.57 -0.47 -5.55
CA PHE A 2 -0.09 0.00 -4.26
C PHE A 2 -0.05 -1.18 -3.29
N ILE A 3 0.74 -1.07 -2.22
CA ILE A 3 0.65 -2.01 -1.09
C ILE A 3 -0.06 -1.30 0.04
N GLN A 4 -1.25 -1.77 0.42
CA GLN A 4 -1.93 -1.26 1.61
C GLN A 4 -1.36 -1.94 2.84
N ILE A 5 -0.98 -1.14 3.83
CA ILE A 5 -0.30 -1.60 5.05
C ILE A 5 -1.13 -1.35 6.31
N GLY A 6 -2.21 -0.56 6.22
CA GLY A 6 -3.12 -0.35 7.34
C GLY A 6 -4.28 0.58 7.00
N ALA A 7 -5.32 0.49 7.82
CA ALA A 7 -6.47 1.38 7.81
C ALA A 7 -6.88 1.65 9.26
N PHE A 8 -6.88 2.91 9.68
CA PHE A 8 -7.04 3.30 11.08
C PHE A 8 -8.15 4.35 11.23
N LYS A 9 -8.92 4.31 12.34
CA LYS A 9 -9.95 5.33 12.63
C LYS A 9 -9.39 6.72 12.98
N LYS A 10 -8.09 6.79 13.28
CA LYS A 10 -7.38 8.01 13.64
C LYS A 10 -6.03 7.98 12.93
N ASP A 11 -5.41 9.14 12.80
CA ASP A 11 -4.03 9.22 12.33
C ASP A 11 -3.09 8.41 13.24
N ILE A 12 -2.09 7.80 12.60
CA ILE A 12 -1.00 7.11 13.29
C ILE A 12 -0.06 8.13 13.96
N ASN A 13 0.56 7.72 15.07
CA ASN A 13 1.58 8.53 15.73
C ASN A 13 2.90 8.56 14.90
N SER A 14 3.84 9.42 15.33
CA SER A 14 5.13 9.60 14.65
C SER A 14 5.98 8.31 14.59
N PHE A 15 5.93 7.49 15.63
CA PHE A 15 6.67 6.23 15.68
C PHE A 15 6.19 5.24 14.61
N ILE A 16 4.88 5.03 14.49
CA ILE A 16 4.32 4.14 13.47
C ILE A 16 4.56 4.69 12.06
N ARG A 17 4.50 6.01 11.89
CA ARG A 17 4.83 6.67 10.62
C ARG A 17 6.28 6.41 10.20
N ASP A 18 7.23 6.54 11.12
CA ASP A 18 8.65 6.25 10.86
C ASP A 18 8.88 4.79 10.45
N VAL A 19 8.21 3.84 11.12
CA VAL A 19 8.24 2.42 10.71
C VAL A 19 7.70 2.25 9.30
N PHE A 20 6.57 2.87 8.96
CA PHE A 20 5.97 2.77 7.63
C PHE A 20 6.85 3.39 6.54
N GLU A 21 7.51 4.52 6.82
CA GLU A 21 8.45 5.18 5.91
C GLU A 21 9.71 4.33 5.69
N LYS A 22 10.26 3.73 6.75
CA LYS A 22 11.37 2.78 6.65
C LYS A 22 11.01 1.56 5.78
N LEU A 23 9.82 1.00 5.95
CA LEU A 23 9.33 -0.11 5.13
C LEU A 23 9.04 0.30 3.67
N ALA A 24 8.70 1.56 3.44
CA ALA A 24 8.55 2.11 2.11
C ALA A 24 9.91 2.25 1.39
N GLY A 25 11.00 2.46 2.15
CA GLY A 25 12.34 2.61 1.61
C GLY A 25 12.42 3.82 0.67
N ASN A 26 12.78 3.60 -0.59
CA ASN A 26 12.80 4.66 -1.61
C ASN A 26 11.41 4.95 -2.22
N LYS A 27 10.36 4.24 -1.80
CA LYS A 27 8.98 4.47 -2.24
C LYS A 27 8.30 5.46 -1.31
N LYS A 28 7.33 6.18 -1.87
CA LYS A 28 6.53 7.14 -1.11
C LYS A 28 5.47 6.45 -0.25
N LEU A 29 5.30 6.90 1.00
CA LEU A 29 4.13 6.60 1.82
C LEU A 29 2.97 7.52 1.43
N TYR A 30 1.83 6.94 1.13
CA TYR A 30 0.59 7.64 0.79
C TYR A 30 -0.43 7.44 1.90
N GLN A 31 -1.19 8.49 2.16
CA GLN A 31 -2.35 8.48 3.04
C GLN A 31 -3.59 8.84 2.22
N HIS A 32 -4.67 8.09 2.42
CA HIS A 32 -5.94 8.33 1.78
C HIS A 32 -7.07 8.14 2.79
N ASN A 33 -7.95 9.14 2.90
CA ASN A 33 -9.10 9.07 3.80
C ASN A 33 -10.30 8.49 3.04
N TYR A 34 -10.91 7.43 3.58
CA TYR A 34 -12.08 6.77 3.00
C TYR A 34 -12.95 6.16 4.09
N ASN A 35 -14.25 6.48 4.11
CA ASN A 35 -15.22 6.01 5.11
C ASN A 35 -14.70 6.14 6.57
N ASP A 36 -14.26 7.33 6.95
CA ASP A 36 -13.70 7.63 8.29
C ASP A 36 -12.45 6.83 8.66
N LEU A 37 -11.76 6.25 7.68
CA LEU A 37 -10.50 5.54 7.85
C LEU A 37 -9.35 6.29 7.16
N HIS A 38 -8.26 6.41 7.89
CA HIS A 38 -6.94 6.81 7.40
C HIS A 38 -6.25 5.57 6.84
N ILE A 39 -6.24 5.43 5.51
CA ILE A 39 -5.64 4.29 4.81
C ILE A 39 -4.20 4.65 4.42
N TYR A 40 -3.25 3.83 4.83
CA TYR A 40 -1.83 4.00 4.51
C TYR A 40 -1.38 2.98 3.47
N ARG A 41 -0.63 3.47 2.47
CA ARG A 41 -0.23 2.71 1.29
C ARG A 41 1.21 3.05 0.88
N ILE A 42 1.94 2.06 0.37
CA ILE A 42 3.32 2.24 -0.10
C ILE A 42 3.37 2.23 -1.62
N GLY A 43 4.11 3.19 -2.17
CA GLY A 43 4.60 3.22 -3.54
C GLY A 43 3.54 3.43 -4.61
N VAL A 44 3.99 3.39 -5.86
CA VAL A 44 3.16 3.24 -7.06
C VAL A 44 3.93 2.27 -7.93
N PHE A 45 3.34 1.13 -8.23
CA PHE A 45 3.97 0.08 -9.05
C PHE A 45 3.21 -0.05 -10.36
N SER A 46 3.92 -0.10 -11.48
CA SER A 46 3.29 -0.26 -12.79
C SER A 46 2.95 -1.72 -13.07
N LYS A 47 3.75 -2.65 -12.56
CA LYS A 47 3.56 -4.09 -12.73
C LYS A 47 3.23 -4.79 -11.41
N TYR A 48 2.40 -5.82 -11.47
CA TYR A 48 2.02 -6.65 -10.34
C TYR A 48 3.23 -7.30 -9.69
N ASN A 49 4.18 -7.81 -10.48
CA ASN A 49 5.38 -8.47 -9.98
C ASN A 49 6.27 -7.53 -9.14
N GLU A 50 6.37 -6.25 -9.50
CA GLU A 50 7.09 -5.26 -8.69
C GLU A 50 6.41 -5.05 -7.33
N ALA A 51 5.07 -4.95 -7.34
CA ALA A 51 4.28 -4.84 -6.12
C ALA A 51 4.38 -6.12 -5.26
N GLN A 52 4.47 -7.30 -5.89
CA GLN A 52 4.64 -8.58 -5.21
C GLN A 52 5.99 -8.66 -4.49
N THR A 53 7.07 -8.22 -5.12
CA THR A 53 8.40 -8.17 -4.48
C THR A 53 8.40 -7.24 -3.28
N GLN A 54 7.86 -6.03 -3.43
CA GLN A 54 7.78 -5.09 -2.31
C GLN A 54 6.83 -5.59 -1.20
N LEU A 55 5.74 -6.29 -1.56
CA LEU A 55 4.83 -6.88 -0.59
C LEU A 55 5.57 -7.86 0.32
N SER A 56 6.43 -8.72 -0.25
CA SER A 56 7.23 -9.66 0.53
C SER A 56 8.14 -8.94 1.53
N ILE A 57 8.77 -7.83 1.13
CA ILE A 57 9.61 -7.00 2.03
C ILE A 57 8.77 -6.43 3.17
N VAL A 58 7.60 -5.86 2.86
CA VAL A 58 6.69 -5.26 3.85
C VAL A 58 6.18 -6.30 4.85
N LYS A 59 5.83 -7.50 4.36
CA LYS A 59 5.37 -8.61 5.22
C LYS A 59 6.47 -9.10 6.15
N THR A 60 7.66 -9.37 5.62
CA THR A 60 8.83 -9.77 6.42
C THR A 60 9.27 -8.67 7.38
N GLY A 61 9.03 -7.40 7.03
CA GLY A 61 9.28 -6.24 7.86
C GLY A 61 8.26 -5.99 8.98
N GLY A 62 7.31 -6.90 9.19
CA GLY A 62 6.42 -6.89 10.35
C GLY A 62 4.96 -6.52 10.07
N ILE A 63 4.55 -6.43 8.80
CA ILE A 63 3.14 -6.17 8.42
C ILE A 63 2.58 -7.35 7.62
N PRO A 64 2.30 -8.51 8.26
CA PRO A 64 1.91 -9.75 7.56
C PRO A 64 0.58 -9.62 6.79
N ASP A 65 -0.31 -8.76 7.29
CA ASP A 65 -1.64 -8.49 6.71
C ASP A 65 -1.59 -7.47 5.55
N ALA A 66 -0.40 -7.00 5.15
CA ALA A 66 -0.28 -6.15 3.97
C ALA A 66 -0.79 -6.87 2.72
N PHE A 67 -1.37 -6.12 1.78
CA PHE A 67 -1.88 -6.67 0.52
C PHE A 67 -1.80 -5.66 -0.63
N ILE A 68 -1.78 -6.18 -1.85
CA ILE A 68 -1.73 -5.36 -3.07
C ILE A 68 -3.13 -4.88 -3.41
N ILE A 69 -3.24 -3.61 -3.80
CA ILE A 69 -4.44 -3.01 -4.37
C ILE A 69 -4.12 -2.36 -5.71
N ALA A 70 -5.12 -2.28 -6.58
CA ALA A 70 -5.00 -1.67 -7.90
C ALA A 70 -6.00 -0.52 -8.08
N TYR A 71 -5.56 0.48 -8.82
CA TYR A 71 -6.38 1.60 -9.25
C TYR A 71 -6.21 1.79 -10.74
N ASN A 72 -7.31 2.12 -11.42
CA ASN A 72 -7.33 2.57 -12.80
C ASN A 72 -8.14 3.86 -12.86
N ASN A 73 -7.56 4.93 -13.41
CA ASN A 73 -8.19 6.26 -13.50
C ASN A 73 -8.79 6.74 -12.18
N GLY A 74 -8.03 6.56 -11.08
CA GLY A 74 -8.45 6.96 -9.73
C GLY A 74 -9.49 6.05 -9.06
N LYS A 75 -10.04 5.05 -9.77
CA LYS A 75 -10.99 4.09 -9.22
C LYS A 75 -10.31 2.79 -8.85
N ARG A 76 -10.64 2.24 -7.67
CA ARG A 76 -10.15 0.93 -7.25
C ARG A 76 -10.75 -0.14 -8.17
N ILE A 77 -9.91 -1.05 -8.65
CA ILE A 77 -10.32 -2.20 -9.46
C ILE A 77 -9.79 -3.49 -8.83
N ASP A 78 -10.36 -4.63 -9.23
CA ASP A 78 -9.87 -5.93 -8.78
C ASP A 78 -8.50 -6.25 -9.41
N LEU A 79 -7.75 -7.13 -8.74
CA LEU A 79 -6.39 -7.47 -9.17
C LEU A 79 -6.38 -8.24 -10.49
N GLN A 80 -7.42 -9.02 -10.82
CA GLN A 80 -7.44 -9.77 -12.08
C GLN A 80 -7.62 -8.83 -13.26
N THR A 81 -8.54 -7.86 -13.17
CA THR A 81 -8.72 -6.80 -14.16
C THR A 81 -7.46 -5.97 -14.30
N ALA A 82 -6.83 -5.57 -13.19
CA ALA A 82 -5.60 -4.79 -13.23
C ALA A 82 -4.47 -5.53 -13.96
N ARG A 83 -4.31 -6.83 -13.70
CA ARG A 83 -3.30 -7.66 -14.37
C ARG A 83 -3.54 -7.84 -15.87
N ARG A 84 -4.76 -7.63 -16.36
CA ARG A 84 -5.06 -7.62 -17.80
C ARG A 84 -4.76 -6.28 -18.46
N LEU A 85 -4.64 -5.20 -17.68
CA LEU A 85 -4.45 -3.84 -18.15
C LEU A 85 -3.01 -3.32 -18.01
N GLU A 86 -2.12 -4.09 -17.37
CA GLU A 86 -0.79 -3.65 -16.94
C GLU A 86 0.29 -3.65 -18.02
#